data_AF-A0A7X5N574-F1
#
_entry.id   AF-A0A7X5N574-F1
#
_cell.length_a   1.000
_cell.length_b   1.000
_cell.length_c   1.000
_cell.angle_alpha   90.00
_cell.angle_beta   90.00
_cell.angle_gamma   90.00
#
_symmetry.space_group_name_H-M   'P 1'
#
loop_
_entity.id
_entity.type
_entity.pdbx_description
1 polymer ?
#
loop_
_entity_poly.entity_id
_entity_poly.type
_entity_poly.pdbx_seq_one_letter_code
_entity_poly.pdbx_strand_id
1 'polypeptide(L)' 'SETPVHDDSLQRLDALTDIAQRLLERARAAGATQAEVSCSEERGLDVNVRLGDVETVESTRDRGIAVTVYFGKRKD' A
#
# COMPACT_ATOMS: atom_id res chain seq x y z
N SER A 1 19.79 -7.95 21.25
CA SER A 1 19.34 -8.92 20.23
C SER A 1 18.85 -8.13 19.04
N GLU A 2 19.68 -7.94 18.02
CA GLU A 2 19.25 -7.30 16.78
C GLU A 2 18.42 -8.31 15.98
N THR A 3 17.12 -8.04 15.85
CA THR A 3 16.24 -8.77 14.93
C THR A 3 16.74 -8.48 13.51
N PRO A 4 17.11 -9.49 12.71
CA PRO A 4 17.56 -9.23 11.34
C PRO A 4 16.38 -8.65 10.56
N VAL A 5 16.53 -7.39 10.14
CA VAL A 5 15.58 -6.75 9.22
C VAL A 5 15.78 -7.44 7.87
N HIS A 6 14.94 -8.43 7.57
CA HIS A 6 14.85 -8.97 6.23
C HIS A 6 14.25 -7.88 5.33
N ASP A 7 15.09 -7.31 4.47
CA ASP A 7 14.65 -6.36 3.46
C ASP A 7 13.86 -7.12 2.37
N ASP A 8 12.55 -7.23 2.59
CA ASP A 8 11.56 -7.79 1.65
C ASP A 8 10.88 -6.70 0.80
N SER A 9 11.47 -5.49 0.78
CA SER A 9 10.88 -4.32 0.12
C SER A 9 10.62 -4.55 -1.37
N LEU A 10 11.56 -5.18 -2.07
CA LEU A 10 11.43 -5.48 -3.50
C LEU A 10 10.24 -6.39 -3.80
N GLN A 11 10.08 -7.49 -3.05
CA GLN A 11 8.97 -8.42 -3.23
C GLN A 11 7.61 -7.76 -2.94
N ARG A 12 7.58 -6.85 -1.97
CA ARG A 12 6.39 -6.06 -1.66
C ARG A 12 6.08 -5.06 -2.78
N LEU A 13 7.08 -4.36 -3.31
CA LEU A 13 6.91 -3.43 -4.42
C LEU A 13 6.40 -4.14 -5.68
N ASP A 14 6.93 -5.33 -5.97
CA ASP A 14 6.43 -6.17 -7.08
C ASP A 14 4.96 -6.54 -6.88
N ALA A 15 4.59 -6.99 -5.67
CA ALA A 15 3.20 -7.33 -5.37
C ALA A 15 2.25 -6.12 -5.48
N LEU A 16 2.66 -4.93 -5.02
CA LEU A 16 1.87 -3.70 -5.16
C LEU A 16 1.75 -3.26 -6.62
N THR A 17 2.81 -3.47 -7.43
CA THR A 17 2.81 -3.19 -8.86
C THR A 17 1.83 -4.10 -9.60
N ASP A 18 1.86 -5.41 -9.32
CA ASP A 18 0.92 -6.38 -9.91
C ASP A 18 -0.54 -6.03 -9.58
N ILE A 19 -0.81 -5.63 -8.33
CA ILE A 19 -2.15 -5.20 -7.91
C ILE A 19 -2.56 -3.94 -8.68
N ALA A 20 -1.70 -2.94 -8.78
CA ALA A 20 -1.99 -1.71 -9.49
C ALA A 20 -2.30 -1.97 -10.98
N GLN A 21 -1.50 -2.80 -11.64
CA GLN A 21 -1.71 -3.20 -13.03
C GLN A 21 -3.06 -3.88 -13.23
N ARG A 22 -3.41 -4.86 -12.38
CA ARG A 22 -4.71 -5.55 -12.44
C ARG A 22 -5.89 -4.60 -12.25
N LEU A 23 -5.75 -3.59 -11.39
CA LEU A 23 -6.80 -2.59 -11.16
C LEU A 23 -6.99 -1.69 -12.37
N LEU A 24 -5.89 -1.24 -12.99
CA LEU A 24 -5.93 -0.45 -14.23
C LEU A 24 -6.56 -1.24 -15.39
N GLU A 25 -6.18 -2.51 -15.56
CA GLU A 25 -6.77 -3.40 -16.56
C GLU A 25 -8.27 -3.58 -16.36
N ARG A 26 -8.70 -3.81 -15.11
CA ARG A 26 -10.12 -3.93 -14.75
C ARG A 26 -10.89 -2.65 -15.02
N ALA A 27 -10.32 -1.49 -14.67
CA ALA A 27 -10.96 -0.20 -14.92
C ALA A 27 -11.17 0.04 -16.42
N ARG A 28 -10.15 -0.27 -17.24
CA ARG A 28 -10.24 -0.20 -18.70
C ARG A 28 -11.27 -1.17 -19.26
N ALA A 29 -11.27 -2.42 -18.80
CA ALA A 29 -12.25 -3.43 -19.22
C ALA A 29 -13.70 -3.06 -18.83
N ALA A 30 -13.87 -2.31 -17.74
CA ALA A 30 -15.14 -1.74 -17.32
C ALA A 30 -15.54 -0.45 -18.07
N GLY A 31 -14.74 0.01 -19.04
CA GLY A 31 -15.06 1.15 -19.90
C GLY A 31 -14.53 2.50 -19.44
N ALA A 32 -13.66 2.53 -18.42
CA ALA A 32 -13.01 3.78 -18.02
C ALA A 32 -12.11 4.28 -19.16
N THR A 33 -12.19 5.58 -19.46
CA THR A 33 -11.32 6.22 -20.46
C THR A 33 -9.95 6.55 -19.88
N GLN A 34 -9.88 6.76 -18.56
CA GLN A 34 -8.64 6.95 -17.81
C GLN A 34 -8.84 6.39 -16.39
N ALA A 35 -7.77 5.91 -15.78
CA ALA A 35 -7.77 5.46 -14.40
C ALA A 35 -6.41 5.74 -13.76
N GLU A 36 -6.42 6.04 -12.47
CA GLU A 36 -5.24 6.25 -11.62
C GLU A 36 -5.36 5.32 -10.41
N VAL A 37 -4.26 4.67 -10.05
CA VAL A 37 -4.18 3.77 -8.90
C VAL A 37 -3.00 4.20 -8.05
N SER A 38 -3.23 4.40 -6.75
CA SER A 38 -2.18 4.55 -5.76
C SER A 38 -2.24 3.39 -4.76
N CYS A 39 -1.08 2.85 -4.44
CA CYS A 39 -0.91 1.78 -3.46
C CYS A 39 0.10 2.23 -2.42
N SER A 40 -0.20 2.04 -1.13
CA SER A 40 0.69 2.35 -0.02
C SER A 40 0.77 1.18 0.95
N GLU A 41 1.96 0.96 1.51
CA GLU A 41 2.16 0.10 2.67
C GLU A 41 3.16 0.79 3.61
N GLU A 42 2.76 0.96 4.85
CA GLU A 42 3.56 1.58 5.91
C GLU A 42 3.68 0.63 7.11
N ARG A 43 4.84 0.68 7.78
CA ARG A 43 5.14 -0.13 8.95
C ARG A 43 5.81 0.73 9.99
N GLY A 44 5.26 0.73 11.19
CA GLY A 44 5.81 1.42 12.36
C GLY A 44 6.18 0.45 13.47
N LEU A 45 7.12 0.88 14.30
CA LEU A 45 7.45 0.26 15.58
C LEU A 45 7.61 1.39 16.60
N ASP A 46 6.70 1.46 17.57
CA ASP A 46 6.77 2.38 18.71
C ASP A 46 7.21 1.62 19.95
N VAL A 47 8.21 2.15 20.66
CA VAL A 47 8.74 1.56 21.90
C VAL A 47 8.67 2.61 22.99
N ASN A 48 7.84 2.37 23.99
CA ASN A 48 7.70 3.23 25.15
C ASN A 48 8.52 2.70 26.33
N VAL A 49 9.34 3.55 26.93
CA VAL A 49 10.18 3.23 28.09
C VAL A 49 9.86 4.19 29.23
N ARG A 50 9.65 3.64 30.43
CA ARG A 50 9.40 4.42 31.65
C ARG A 50 10.22 3.86 32.78
N LEU A 51 10.89 4.75 33.53
CA LEU A 51 11.77 4.40 34.65
C LEU A 51 12.91 3.41 34.30
N GLY A 52 13.31 3.37 33.03
CA GLY A 52 14.38 2.48 32.54
C GLY A 52 13.89 1.12 32.05
N ASP A 53 12.60 0.81 32.23
CA ASP A 53 11.99 -0.43 31.75
C ASP A 53 11.09 -0.19 30.54
N VAL A 54 11.09 -1.12 29.60
CA VAL A 54 10.16 -1.11 28.47
C VAL A 54 8.76 -1.34 29.00
N GLU A 55 7.89 -0.37 28.76
CA GLU A 55 6.49 -0.46 29.17
C GLU A 55 5.64 -1.03 28.05
N THR A 56 5.81 -0.52 26.82
CA THR A 56 4.99 -0.92 25.67
C THR A 56 5.84 -1.05 24.42
N VAL A 57 5.51 -2.05 23.60
CA VAL A 57 6.00 -2.17 22.22
C VAL A 57 4.77 -2.32 21.33
N GLU A 58 4.57 -1.38 20.41
CA GLU A 58 3.48 -1.40 19.45
C GLU A 58 4.05 -1.48 18.03
N SER A 59 3.50 -2.38 17.21
CA SER A 59 3.83 -2.43 15.78
C SER A 59 2.59 -2.12 14.97
N THR A 60 2.69 -1.11 14.12
CA THR A 60 1.63 -0.72 13.18
C THR A 60 1.95 -1.23 11.79
N ARG A 61 0.90 -1.60 11.06
CA ARG A 61 1.00 -1.94 9.64
C ARG A 61 -0.24 -1.46 8.92
N ASP A 62 -0.06 -0.42 8.12
CA ASP A 62 -1.12 0.18 7.33
C ASP A 62 -0.93 -0.16 5.87
N ARG A 63 -2.04 -0.48 5.19
CA ARG A 63 -2.06 -0.70 3.75
C ARG A 63 -3.26 0.00 3.13
N GLY A 64 -3.01 0.73 2.07
CA GLY A 64 -4.02 1.50 1.36
C GLY A 64 -3.95 1.25 -0.13
N ILE A 65 -5.12 1.20 -0.76
CA ILE A 65 -5.24 1.28 -2.21
C ILE A 65 -6.33 2.31 -2.50
N ALA A 66 -6.02 3.30 -3.32
CA ALA A 66 -7.01 4.21 -3.86
C ALA A 66 -7.04 4.09 -5.39
N VAL A 67 -8.25 4.06 -5.93
CA VAL A 67 -8.49 4.00 -7.37
C VAL A 67 -9.41 5.13 -7.74
N THR A 68 -8.99 5.94 -8.70
CA THR A 68 -9.82 6.98 -9.31
C THR A 68 -10.01 6.63 -10.77
N VAL A 69 -11.26 6.50 -11.20
CA VAL A 69 -11.62 6.19 -12.59
C VAL A 69 -12.35 7.37 -13.21
N TYR A 70 -12.07 7.59 -14.49
CA TYR A 70 -12.68 8.64 -15.28
C TYR A 70 -13.39 8.00 -16.46
N PHE A 71 -14.65 8.39 -16.66
CA PHE A 71 -15.42 8.08 -17.84
C PHE A 71 -15.59 9.38 -18.63
N GLY A 72 -15.06 9.42 -19.84
CA GLY A 72 -15.35 10.50 -20.78
C GLY A 72 -16.85 10.57 -21.01
N LYS A 73 -17.42 11.79 -20.99
CA LYS A 73 -18.81 12.03 -21.38
C LYS A 73 -19.05 11.29 -22.70
N ARG A 74 -20.11 10.47 -22.77
CA ARG A 74 -20.59 9.88 -24.03
C ARG A 74 -20.37 10.90 -25.15
N LYS A 75 -19.52 10.56 -26.12
CA LYS A 75 -19.61 11.19 -27.42
C LYS A 75 -20.72 10.40 -28.11
N ASP A 76 -21.93 10.95 -27.97
CA ASP A 76 -23.23 10.58 -28.54
C ASP A 76 -23.77 9.17 -28.22
#